data_AF-A0A966L9N5-F1
#
_entry.id   AF-A0A966L9N5-F1
#
_cell.length_a   1.000
_cell.length_b   1.000
_cell.length_c   1.000
_cell.angle_alpha   90.00
_cell.angle_beta   90.00
_cell.angle_gamma   90.00
#
_symmetry.space_group_name_H-M   'P 1'
#
loop_
_entity.id
_entity.type
_entity.pdbx_description
1 polymer ?
#
loop_
_entity_poly.entity_id
_entity_poly.type
_entity_poly.pdbx_seq_one_letter_code
_entity_poly.pdbx_strand_id
1 'polypeptide(L)' 'MAQTYEFYCERADEAATLADKATLDNVRDRELRSEKTWRGLAEQARKTAEERVKADIVRAEKRASDQLLS' A
#
# COMPACT_ATOMS: atom_id res chain seq x y z
N MET A 1 10.93 -7.92 4.74
CA MET A 1 10.29 -7.80 3.42
C MET A 1 9.03 -6.98 3.59
N ALA A 2 8.82 -5.95 2.77
CA ALA A 2 7.55 -5.21 2.77
C ALA A 2 6.50 -6.05 2.01
N GLN A 3 5.27 -6.13 2.54
CA GLN A 3 4.18 -6.85 1.89
C GLN A 3 3.55 -6.02 0.77
N THR A 4 2.69 -6.65 -0.04
CA THR A 4 2.06 -6.00 -1.20
C THR A 4 0.88 -5.12 -0.81
N TYR A 5 0.47 -4.26 -1.74
CA TYR A 5 -0.74 -3.44 -1.60
C TYR A 5 -1.98 -4.31 -1.31
N GLU A 6 -2.15 -5.39 -2.07
CA GLU A 6 -3.28 -6.30 -2.00
C GLU A 6 -3.36 -6.95 -0.62
N PHE A 7 -2.23 -7.41 -0.08
CA PHE A 7 -2.19 -7.99 1.26
C PHE A 7 -2.70 -7.02 2.33
N TYR A 8 -2.28 -5.75 2.27
CA TYR A 8 -2.74 -4.76 3.24
C TYR A 8 -4.21 -4.39 3.03
N CYS A 9 -4.71 -4.39 1.79
CA CYS A 9 -6.13 -4.21 1.51
C CYS A 9 -6.98 -5.35 2.08
N GLU A 10 -6.59 -6.61 1.89
CA GLU A 10 -7.28 -7.77 2.45
C GLU A 10 -7.39 -7.64 3.98
N ARG A 11 -6.31 -7.26 4.66
CA ARG A 11 -6.33 -7.04 6.12
C ARG A 11 -7.21 -5.87 6.55
N ALA A 12 -7.26 -4.81 5.75
CA ALA A 12 -8.16 -3.69 6.01
C ALA A 12 -9.63 -4.13 5.88
N ASP A 13 -9.97 -4.89 4.83
CA ASP A 13 -11.33 -5.37 4.59
C ASP A 13 -11.78 -6.38 5.65
N GLU A 14 -10.87 -7.26 6.11
CA GLU A 14 -11.10 -8.15 7.25
C GLU A 14 -11.43 -7.34 8.52
N ALA A 15 -10.65 -6.31 8.82
CA ALA A 15 -10.87 -5.46 10.00
C ALA A 15 -12.19 -4.68 9.90
N ALA A 16 -12.53 -4.14 8.74
CA ALA A 16 -13.82 -3.47 8.49
C ALA A 16 -14.99 -4.44 8.73
N THR A 17 -14.90 -5.67 8.19
CA THR A 17 -15.91 -6.71 8.38
C THR A 17 -16.08 -7.10 9.85
N LEU A 18 -14.99 -7.12 10.63
CA LEU A 18 -15.05 -7.39 12.07
C LEU A 18 -15.65 -6.22 12.85
N ALA A 19 -15.36 -4.97 12.45
CA ALA A 19 -15.98 -3.78 13.03
C ALA A 19 -17.51 -3.79 12.82
N ASP A 20 -17.97 -4.14 11.64
CA ASP A 20 -19.39 -4.23 11.30
C ASP A 20 -20.12 -5.30 12.13
N LYS A 21 -19.45 -6.42 12.42
CA LYS A 21 -19.98 -7.51 13.24
C LYS A 21 -19.87 -7.25 14.75
N ALA A 22 -19.14 -6.22 15.17
CA ALA A 22 -18.88 -5.96 16.57
C ALA A 22 -20.16 -5.50 17.29
N THR A 23 -20.51 -6.24 18.36
CA THR A 23 -21.65 -5.93 19.22
C THR A 23 -21.31 -4.95 20.36
N LEU A 24 -20.02 -4.73 20.61
CA LEU A 24 -19.53 -3.79 21.61
C LEU A 24 -18.78 -2.65 20.93
N ASP A 25 -19.05 -1.41 21.36
CA ASP A 25 -18.46 -0.22 20.74
C ASP A 25 -16.94 -0.19 20.87
N ASN A 26 -16.40 -0.61 22.00
CA ASN A 26 -14.94 -0.68 22.22
C ASN A 26 -14.25 -1.67 21.27
N VAL A 27 -14.94 -2.75 20.86
CA VAL A 27 -14.44 -3.70 19.87
C VAL A 27 -14.53 -3.08 18.48
N ARG A 28 -15.66 -2.45 18.14
CA ARG A 28 -15.81 -1.73 16.86
C ARG A 28 -14.71 -0.70 16.66
N ASP A 29 -14.48 0.15 17.66
CA ASP A 29 -13.45 1.20 17.62
C ASP A 29 -12.03 0.62 17.50
N ARG A 30 -11.78 -0.54 18.12
CA ARG A 30 -10.50 -1.24 17.94
C ARG A 30 -10.32 -1.68 16.50
N GLU A 31 -11.32 -2.33 15.91
CA GLU A 31 -11.22 -2.83 14.54
C GLU A 31 -11.15 -1.70 13.51
N LEU A 32 -11.86 -0.59 13.70
CA LEU A 32 -11.74 0.60 12.84
C LEU A 32 -10.34 1.22 12.89
N ARG A 33 -9.66 1.22 14.04
CA ARG A 33 -8.26 1.66 14.13
C ARG A 33 -7.32 0.69 13.41
N SER A 34 -7.58 -0.61 13.51
CA SER A 34 -6.84 -1.63 12.76
C SER A 34 -7.02 -1.41 11.26
N GLU A 35 -8.25 -1.26 10.77
CA GLU A 35 -8.55 -0.95 9.37
C GLU A 35 -7.76 0.28 8.91
N LYS A 36 -7.87 1.41 9.64
CA LYS A 36 -7.17 2.64 9.29
C LYS A 36 -5.65 2.44 9.15
N THR A 37 -5.07 1.63 10.03
CA THR A 37 -3.65 1.29 9.99
C THR A 37 -3.31 0.49 8.73
N TRP A 38 -4.12 -0.53 8.42
CA TRP A 38 -3.93 -1.35 7.23
C TRP A 38 -4.11 -0.55 5.93
N ARG A 39 -5.11 0.33 5.86
CA ARG A 39 -5.30 1.25 4.72
C ARG A 39 -4.10 2.17 4.52
N GLY A 40 -3.53 2.68 5.61
CA GLY A 40 -2.32 3.51 5.54
C GLY A 40 -1.11 2.75 4.99
N LEU A 41 -0.92 1.50 5.42
CA LEU A 41 0.15 0.64 4.91
C LEU A 41 -0.06 0.26 3.44
N ALA A 42 -1.30 -0.01 3.04
CA ALA A 42 -1.64 -0.26 1.64
C ALA A 42 -1.26 0.96 0.78
N GLU A 43 -1.69 2.15 1.17
CA GLU A 43 -1.36 3.36 0.42
C GLU A 43 0.16 3.61 0.34
N GLN A 44 0.90 3.35 1.41
CA GLN A 44 2.35 3.44 1.39
C GLN A 44 2.97 2.43 0.40
N ALA A 45 2.52 1.16 0.43
CA ALA A 45 3.00 0.14 -0.50
C ALA A 45 2.71 0.51 -1.96
N ARG A 46 1.52 1.06 -2.24
CA ARG A 46 1.14 1.57 -3.56
C ARG A 46 2.08 2.69 -4.02
N LYS A 47 2.30 3.71 -3.17
CA LYS A 47 3.20 4.83 -3.47
C LYS A 47 4.62 4.35 -3.76
N THR A 48 5.15 3.43 -2.95
CA THR A 48 6.48 2.85 -3.18
C THR A 48 6.55 2.09 -4.51
N ALA A 49 5.51 1.35 -4.90
CA ALA A 49 5.46 0.68 -6.19
C ALA A 49 5.45 1.67 -7.36
N GLU A 50 4.63 2.72 -7.28
CA GLU A 50 4.58 3.80 -8.28
C GLU A 50 5.93 4.53 -8.42
N GLU A 51 6.58 4.84 -7.30
CA GLU A 51 7.90 5.50 -7.29
C GLU A 51 8.97 4.62 -7.94
N ARG A 52 8.93 3.30 -7.74
CA ARG A 52 9.84 2.37 -8.40
C ARG A 52 9.68 2.39 -9.92
N VAL A 53 8.44 2.34 -10.41
CA VAL A 53 8.15 2.43 -11.85
C VAL A 53 8.68 3.75 -12.42
N LYS A 54 8.41 4.88 -11.76
CA LYS A 54 8.94 6.18 -12.18
C LYS A 54 10.46 6.19 -12.22
N ALA A 55 11.12 5.66 -11.19
CA ALA A 55 12.58 5.59 -11.14
C ALA A 55 13.18 4.67 -12.21
N ASP A 56 12.50 3.60 -12.59
CA ASP A 56 12.92 2.70 -13.67
C ASP A 56 12.81 3.38 -15.04
N ILE A 57 11.74 4.14 -15.28
CA ILE A 57 11.57 4.94 -16.51
C ILE A 57 12.72 5.96 -16.64
N VAL A 58 12.96 6.76 -15.61
CA VAL A 58 14.03 7.78 -15.61
C VAL A 58 15.40 7.13 -15.82
N ARG A 59 15.66 5.97 -15.19
CA ARG A 59 16.92 5.22 -15.39
C ARG A 59 17.04 4.70 -16.83
N ALA A 60 15.96 4.22 -17.44
CA ALA A 60 15.96 3.75 -18.81
C ALA A 60 16.19 4.89 -19.82
N GLU A 61 15.53 6.03 -19.64
CA GLU A 61 15.72 7.24 -20.45
C GLU A 61 17.16 7.75 -20.38
N LYS A 62 17.75 7.77 -19.18
CA LYS A 62 19.15 8.15 -18.99
C LYS A 62 20.10 7.19 -19.73
N ARG A 63 19.90 5.87 -19.58
CA ARG A 63 20.73 4.87 -20.28
C ARG A 63 20.61 5.00 -21.80
N ALA A 64 19.41 5.25 -22.33
CA ALA A 64 19.18 5.46 -23.75
C ALA A 64 19.88 6.73 -24.25
N SER A 65 19.81 7.82 -23.48
CA SER A 65 20.50 9.08 -23.79
C SER A 65 22.02 8.90 -23.77
N ASP A 66 22.56 8.23 -22.75
CA ASP A 66 24.00 7.95 -22.64
C ASP A 66 24.49 7.07 -23.80
N GLN A 67 23.68 6.10 -24.27
CA GLN A 67 24.00 5.27 -25.45
C GLN A 67 23.96 6.04 -26.77
N LEU A 68 23.08 7.04 -26.89
CA LEU A 68 22.98 7.88 -28.09
C LEU A 68 24.11 8.91 -28.21
N LEU A 69 24.77 9.24 -27.08
CA LEU A 69 25.87 10.20 -27.01
C LEU A 69 27.26 9.54 -27.06
N SER A 70 27.32 8.21 -27.05
CA SER A 70 28.55 7.40 -27.15
C SER A 70 28.79 6.92 -28.58
#